data_AF-A0A534VLE4-F1
#
_entry.id   AF-A0A534VLE4-F1
#
_cell.length_a   1.000
_cell.length_b   1.000
_cell.length_c   1.000
_cell.angle_alpha   90.00
_cell.angle_beta   90.00
_cell.angle_gamma   90.00
#
_symmetry.space_group_name_H-M   'P 1'
#
loop_
_entity.id
_entity.type
_entity.pdbx_description
1 polymer ?
#
loop_
_entity_poly.entity_id
_entity_poly.type
_entity_poly.pdbx_seq_one_letter_code
_entity_poly.pdbx_strand_id
1 'polypeptide(L)' 'MAVARITQVIGASPHSWEDAVRNALERANKTLRGITGIEVLKENAAVEDGKIAE' A
#
# COMPACT_ATOMS: atom_id res chain seq x y z
N MET A 1 6.85 22.67 -17.16
CA MET A 1 6.23 22.50 -15.83
C MET A 1 6.18 21.01 -15.54
N ALA A 2 6.75 20.54 -14.43
CA ALA A 2 6.64 19.13 -14.05
C ALA A 2 5.24 18.87 -13.49
N VAL A 3 4.56 17.85 -14.01
CA VAL A 3 3.23 17.44 -13.54
C VAL A 3 3.39 16.17 -12.71
N ALA A 4 3.04 16.24 -11.43
CA ALA A 4 3.05 15.09 -10.53
C ALA A 4 1.65 14.47 -10.47
N ARG A 5 1.58 13.13 -10.47
CA ARG A 5 0.34 12.38 -10.26
C ARG A 5 0.42 11.67 -8.92
N ILE A 6 -0.50 12.01 -8.02
CA ILE A 6 -0.67 11.32 -6.75
C ILE A 6 -1.80 10.30 -6.94
N THR A 7 -1.55 9.04 -6.59
CA THR A 7 -2.57 7.97 -6.61
C THR A 7 -2.54 7.26 -5.27
N GLN A 8 -3.72 7.11 -4.64
CA GLN A 8 -3.85 6.35 -3.40
C GLN A 8 -4.07 4.88 -3.72
N VAL A 9 -3.31 4.01 -3.05
CA VAL A 9 -3.42 2.55 -3.18
C VAL A 9 -3.48 1.97 -1.78
N ILE A 10 -4.39 1.04 -1.57
CA ILE A 10 -4.56 0.32 -0.32
C ILE A 10 -4.13 -1.12 -0.59
N GLY A 11 -3.14 -1.61 0.15
CA GLY A 11 -2.74 -3.00 0.18
C GLY A 11 -3.02 -3.58 1.55
N ALA A 12 -3.33 -4.86 1.59
CA ALA A 12 -3.52 -5.64 2.80
C ALA A 12 -2.60 -6.86 2.74
N SER A 13 -2.13 -7.33 3.89
CA SER A 13 -1.38 -8.58 4.00
C SER A 13 -1.57 -9.20 5.38
N PRO A 14 -1.79 -10.51 5.46
CA PRO A 14 -1.93 -11.22 6.74
C PRO A 14 -0.61 -11.38 7.51
N HIS A 15 0.53 -11.00 6.91
CA HIS A 15 1.85 -11.21 7.52
C HIS A 15 2.36 -9.98 8.26
N SER A 16 2.45 -8.84 7.58
CA SER A 16 3.06 -7.61 8.08
C SER A 16 2.64 -6.39 7.26
N TRP A 17 2.72 -5.21 7.87
CA TRP A 17 2.51 -3.93 7.16
C TRP A 17 3.49 -3.75 5.98
N GLU A 18 4.75 -4.16 6.14
CA GLU A 18 5.75 -4.06 5.07
C GLU A 18 5.38 -4.90 3.85
N ASP A 19 4.78 -6.07 4.09
CA ASP A 19 4.31 -6.96 3.03
C ASP A 19 3.08 -6.38 2.33
N ALA A 20 2.17 -5.77 3.07
CA ALA A 20 1.02 -5.04 2.53
C ALA A 20 1.47 -3.88 1.60
N VAL A 21 2.52 -3.14 2.00
CA VAL A 21 3.08 -2.05 1.19
C VAL A 21 3.81 -2.56 -0.05
N ARG A 22 4.56 -3.66 0.06
CA ARG A 22 5.17 -4.31 -1.12
C ARG A 22 4.11 -4.76 -2.11
N ASN A 23 3.05 -5.43 -1.64
CA ASN A 23 1.94 -5.86 -2.47
C ASN A 23 1.24 -4.68 -3.17
N ALA A 24 0.98 -3.59 -2.43
CA ALA A 24 0.43 -2.37 -2.99
C ALA A 24 1.33 -1.78 -4.09
N LEU A 25 2.64 -1.70 -3.85
CA LEU A 25 3.63 -1.22 -4.82
C LEU A 25 3.67 -2.11 -6.05
N GLU A 26 3.75 -3.44 -5.89
CA GLU A 26 3.78 -4.37 -7.01
C GLU A 26 2.54 -4.24 -7.88
N ARG A 27 1.36 -4.13 -7.26
CA ARG A 27 0.12 -3.90 -8.01
C ARG A 27 0.14 -2.56 -8.72
N ALA A 28 0.61 -1.50 -8.07
CA ALA A 28 0.70 -0.16 -8.67
C ALA A 28 1.67 -0.16 -9.85
N ASN A 29 2.83 -0.80 -9.73
CA ASN A 29 3.90 -0.82 -10.74
C ASN A 29 3.50 -1.55 -12.03
N LYS A 30 2.53 -2.48 -11.96
CA LYS A 30 1.94 -3.11 -13.16
C LYS A 30 1.23 -2.11 -14.08
N THR A 31 0.75 -0.98 -13.54
CA THR A 31 -0.07 -0.01 -14.28
C THR A 31 0.51 1.40 -14.30
N LEU A 32 1.19 1.83 -13.24
CA LEU A 32 1.76 3.16 -13.08
C LEU A 32 3.27 3.06 -13.30
N ARG A 33 3.79 3.86 -14.23
CA ARG A 33 5.24 3.97 -14.48
C ARG A 33 5.82 5.20 -13.79
N GLY A 34 7.09 5.12 -13.39
CA GLY A 34 7.81 6.26 -12.81
C GLY A 34 7.48 6.54 -11.34
N ILE A 35 7.06 5.53 -10.59
CA ILE A 35 6.86 5.63 -9.14
C ILE A 35 8.22 5.97 -8.50
N THR A 36 8.31 7.11 -7.84
CA THR A 36 9.56 7.67 -7.27
C THR A 36 9.56 7.66 -5.74
N GLY A 37 8.41 7.45 -5.11
CA GLY A 37 8.28 7.37 -3.66
C GLY A 37 6.88 6.89 -3.28
N ILE A 38 6.77 6.36 -2.07
CA ILE A 38 5.50 5.96 -1.44
C ILE A 38 5.48 6.64 -0.08
N GLU A 39 4.34 7.22 0.28
CA GLU A 39 4.10 7.78 1.59
C GLU A 39 2.95 7.00 2.24
N VAL A 40 3.18 6.53 3.47
CA VAL A 40 2.16 5.84 4.26
C VAL A 40 1.33 6.89 5.00
N LEU A 41 0.13 7.15 4.49
CA LEU A 41 -0.78 8.14 5.09
C LEU A 41 -1.55 7.56 6.28
N LYS A 42 -1.91 6.28 6.22
CA LYS A 42 -2.65 5.56 7.26
C LYS A 42 -2.29 4.08 7.25
N GLU A 43 -2.14 3.54 8.44
CA GLU A 43 -2.06 2.10 8.69
C GLU A 43 -3.36 1.69 9.40
N ASN A 44 -4.09 0.74 8.81
CA ASN A 44 -5.30 0.18 9.41
C ASN A 44 -5.09 -1.34 9.49
N ALA A 45 -5.44 -1.92 10.62
CA ALA A 45 -5.43 -3.36 10.83
C ALA A 45 -6.86 -3.84 11.05
N ALA A 46 -7.26 -4.88 10.32
CA ALA A 46 -8.50 -5.59 10.57
C ALA A 46 -8.28 -6.54 11.76
N VAL A 47 -9.18 -6.47 12.74
CA VAL A 47 -9.16 -7.33 13.93
C VAL A 47 -10.38 -8.24 13.87
N GLU A 48 -10.16 -9.55 13.73
CA GLU A 48 -11.20 -10.58 13.87
C GLU A 48 -10.89 -11.46 15.08
N ASP A 49 -11.92 -11.74 15.89
CA ASP A 49 -11.82 -12.61 17.08
C ASP A 49 -10.69 -12.24 18.07
N GLY A 50 -10.41 -10.94 18.20
CA GLY A 50 -9.37 -10.43 19.09
C GLY A 50 -7.94 -10.67 18.61
N LYS A 51 -7.76 -11.12 17.36
CA LYS A 51 -6.47 -11.26 16.68
C LYS A 51 -6.42 -10.34 15.47
N ILE A 52 -5.24 -9.81 15.20
CA ILE A 52 -5.00 -9.05 13.96
C ILE A 52 -5.10 -10.06 12.82
N ALA A 53 -6.10 -9.86 11.95
CA ALA A 53 -6.40 -10.75 10.84
C ALA A 53 -5.77 -10.24 9.54
N GLU A 54 -5.71 -8.92 9.32
CA GLU A 54 -5.10 -8.27 8.15
C GLU A 54 -4.56 -6.87 8.47
#